data_AF-A0A0F8Y7D2-F1
#
_entry.id   AF-A0A0F8Y7D2-F1
#
_cell.length_a   1.000
_cell.length_b   1.000
_cell.length_c   1.000
_cell.angle_alpha   90.00
_cell.angle_beta   90.00
_cell.angle_gamma   90.00
#
_symmetry.space_group_name_H-M   'P 1'
#
loop_
_entity.id
_entity.type
_entity.pdbx_description
1 polymer ?
#
loop_
_entity_poly.entity_id
_entity_poly.type
_entity_poly.pdbx_seq_one_letter_code
_entity_poly.pdbx_strand_id
1 'polypeptide(L)'
;MSKQRIIVVGNGMVGHRFIENLMEKCDNLIIGGGMTYTFIKAMGGDIGSSLCEEDKLELAAELIEKAKAKGVNLLLPVDNVAAEEFGNDAKTKITAVDDVPEGWMGLDIGPETIKLFSGVIAASKTIVWNGPM
;
A
#
# COMPACT_ATOMS: atom_id res chain seq x y z
N MET A 1 -10.38 24.79 8.82
CA MET A 1 -10.67 23.57 9.62
C MET A 1 -9.94 22.41 8.96
N SER A 2 -8.96 21.81 9.63
CA SER A 2 -8.27 20.62 9.09
C SER A 2 -9.29 19.50 8.94
N LYS A 3 -9.52 19.08 7.70
CA LYS A 3 -10.26 17.85 7.44
C LYS A 3 -9.27 16.71 7.69
N GLN A 4 -9.72 15.66 8.38
CA GLN A 4 -8.95 14.45 8.71
C GLN A 4 -9.68 13.28 8.06
N ARG A 5 -9.72 13.28 6.73
CA ARG A 5 -10.38 12.24 5.92
C ARG A 5 -9.33 11.25 5.45
N ILE A 6 -9.58 9.99 5.70
CA ILE A 6 -8.74 8.90 5.20
C ILE A 6 -9.52 8.04 4.22
N ILE A 7 -8.82 7.62 3.17
CA ILE A 7 -9.30 6.61 2.25
C ILE A 7 -8.31 5.45 2.24
N VAL A 8 -8.81 4.23 2.40
CA VAL A 8 -8.03 2.99 2.40
C VAL A 8 -8.40 2.20 1.16
N VAL A 9 -7.40 1.84 0.36
CA VAL A 9 -7.55 1.01 -0.84
C VAL A 9 -6.58 -0.16 -0.77
N GLY A 10 -7.04 -1.41 -0.94
CA GLY A 10 -6.12 -2.54 -0.99
C GLY A 10 -6.52 -3.73 -1.87
N ASN A 11 -7.39 -3.48 -2.85
CA ASN A 11 -7.52 -4.39 -3.98
C ASN A 11 -6.32 -4.23 -4.95
N GLY A 12 -6.28 -4.98 -6.05
CA GLY A 12 -5.30 -4.76 -7.14
C GLY A 12 -5.37 -3.35 -7.76
N MET A 13 -4.40 -3.00 -8.61
CA MET A 13 -4.24 -1.66 -9.17
C MET A 13 -5.46 -1.24 -9.98
N VAL A 14 -6.20 -0.30 -9.43
CA VAL A 14 -7.36 0.35 -10.05
C VAL A 14 -6.91 1.42 -11.05
N GLY A 15 -7.78 1.79 -11.99
CA GLY A 15 -7.43 2.76 -13.02
C GLY A 15 -6.99 4.11 -12.44
N HIS A 16 -6.00 4.73 -13.08
CA HIS A 16 -5.42 6.05 -12.76
C HIS A 16 -6.43 7.08 -12.21
N ARG A 17 -7.53 7.30 -12.94
CA ARG A 17 -8.56 8.29 -12.58
C ARG A 17 -9.22 8.01 -11.24
N PHE A 18 -9.33 6.76 -10.83
CA PHE A 18 -9.94 6.41 -9.55
C PHE A 18 -9.09 6.94 -8.41
N ILE A 19 -7.78 6.63 -8.37
CA ILE A 19 -6.88 7.06 -7.30
C ILE A 19 -6.77 8.59 -7.28
N GLU A 20 -6.66 9.23 -8.44
CA GLU A 20 -6.63 10.70 -8.52
C GLU A 20 -7.89 11.34 -7.92
N ASN A 21 -9.08 10.81 -8.24
CA ASN A 21 -10.35 11.30 -7.69
C ASN A 21 -10.42 11.12 -6.16
N LEU A 22 -9.77 10.10 -5.60
CA LEU A 22 -9.67 9.92 -4.15
C LEU A 22 -8.75 10.95 -3.52
N MET A 23 -7.60 11.25 -4.15
CA MET A 23 -6.65 12.27 -3.68
C MET A 23 -7.29 13.67 -3.59
N GLU A 24 -8.29 13.99 -4.40
CA GLU A 24 -9.03 15.26 -4.28
C GLU A 24 -9.94 15.35 -3.05
N LYS A 25 -10.25 14.20 -2.44
CA LYS A 25 -11.27 14.06 -1.40
C LYS A 25 -10.71 13.67 -0.04
N CYS A 26 -9.42 13.37 0.07
CA CYS A 26 -8.79 12.91 1.30
C CYS A 26 -7.57 13.73 1.66
N ASP A 27 -7.20 13.62 2.93
CA ASP A 27 -6.00 14.22 3.50
C ASP A 27 -4.92 13.12 3.67
N ASN A 28 -5.36 11.88 3.95
CA ASN A 28 -4.54 10.68 3.98
C ASN A 28 -5.09 9.63 3.00
N LEU A 29 -4.20 8.96 2.26
CA LEU A 29 -4.51 7.83 1.39
C LEU A 29 -3.63 6.64 1.78
N ILE A 30 -4.25 5.55 2.24
CA ILE A 30 -3.56 4.28 2.50
C ILE A 30 -3.71 3.38 1.27
N ILE A 31 -2.60 2.82 0.79
CA ILE A 31 -2.58 1.74 -0.20
C ILE A 31 -2.10 0.46 0.47
N GLY A 32 -2.90 -0.60 0.48
CA GLY A 32 -2.57 -1.93 0.98
C GLY A 32 -2.71 -3.02 -0.09
N GLY A 33 -2.67 -4.28 0.34
CA GLY A 33 -2.86 -5.45 -0.52
C GLY A 33 -1.81 -5.58 -1.62
N GLY A 34 -2.15 -6.34 -2.67
CA GLY A 34 -1.25 -6.58 -3.80
C GLY A 34 -0.81 -5.30 -4.53
N MET A 35 -1.60 -4.23 -4.47
CA MET A 35 -1.25 -2.95 -5.08
C MET A 35 0.01 -2.35 -4.46
N THR A 36 0.26 -2.58 -3.16
CA THR A 36 1.45 -2.11 -2.46
C THR A 36 2.73 -2.44 -3.23
N TYR A 37 2.90 -3.68 -3.68
CA TYR A 37 4.16 -4.13 -4.28
C TYR A 37 4.43 -3.47 -5.64
N THR A 38 3.39 -3.04 -6.36
CA THR A 38 3.57 -2.25 -7.58
C THR A 38 4.11 -0.85 -7.25
N PHE A 39 3.62 -0.22 -6.17
CA PHE A 39 4.17 1.05 -5.69
C PHE A 39 5.60 0.90 -5.16
N ILE A 40 5.86 -0.13 -4.36
CA ILE A 40 7.20 -0.38 -3.79
C ILE A 40 8.22 -0.66 -4.89
N LYS A 41 7.88 -1.50 -5.88
CA LYS A 41 8.76 -1.78 -7.03
C LYS A 41 8.99 -0.53 -7.88
N ALA A 42 7.97 0.32 -8.07
CA ALA A 42 8.12 1.61 -8.76
C ALA A 42 9.07 2.58 -8.02
N MET A 43 9.19 2.44 -6.69
CA MET A 43 10.15 3.19 -5.86
C MET A 43 11.54 2.56 -5.82
N GLY A 44 11.74 1.42 -6.50
CA GLY A 44 13.02 0.71 -6.56
C GLY A 44 13.24 -0.33 -5.45
N GLY A 45 12.19 -0.71 -4.69
CA GLY A 45 12.28 -1.74 -3.67
C GLY A 45 12.23 -3.16 -4.23
N ASP A 46 12.83 -4.10 -3.49
CA ASP A 46 12.84 -5.53 -3.82
C ASP A 46 11.61 -6.21 -3.21
N ILE A 47 10.73 -6.72 -4.07
CA ILE A 47 9.42 -7.29 -3.67
C ILE A 47 9.37 -8.83 -3.73
N GLY A 48 10.51 -9.49 -3.97
CA GLY A 48 10.58 -10.93 -4.16
C GLY A 48 9.61 -11.41 -5.26
N SER A 49 8.79 -12.39 -4.93
CA SER A 49 7.74 -12.96 -5.79
C SER A 49 6.35 -12.38 -5.53
N SER A 50 6.25 -11.23 -4.86
CA SER A 50 4.97 -10.59 -4.56
C SER A 50 4.22 -10.14 -5.82
N LEU A 51 2.89 -10.07 -5.73
CA LEU A 51 2.02 -9.69 -6.85
C LEU A 51 2.36 -8.28 -7.35
N CYS A 52 2.76 -8.15 -8.60
CA CYS A 52 3.11 -6.87 -9.21
C CYS A 52 2.50 -6.73 -10.61
N GLU A 53 1.89 -5.59 -10.86
CA GLU A 53 1.38 -5.21 -12.18
C GLU A 53 2.46 -4.38 -12.89
N GLU A 54 3.39 -5.06 -13.56
CA GLU A 54 4.60 -4.43 -14.13
C GLU A 54 4.30 -3.37 -15.20
N ASP A 55 3.20 -3.52 -15.94
CA ASP A 55 2.71 -2.55 -16.92
C ASP A 55 2.22 -1.24 -16.29
N LYS A 56 2.12 -1.18 -14.95
CA LYS A 56 1.62 -0.03 -14.18
C LYS A 56 2.68 0.63 -13.28
N LEU A 57 3.95 0.28 -13.42
CA LEU A 57 5.02 0.88 -12.61
C LEU A 57 5.15 2.39 -12.85
N GLU A 58 5.10 2.83 -14.12
CA GLU A 58 5.13 4.26 -14.47
C GLU A 58 3.93 5.00 -13.87
N LEU A 59 2.74 4.40 -13.94
CA LEU A 59 1.54 4.94 -13.31
C LEU A 59 1.70 5.07 -11.79
N ALA A 60 2.25 4.06 -11.12
CA ALA A 60 2.48 4.11 -9.67
C ALA A 60 3.43 5.26 -9.29
N ALA A 61 4.53 5.43 -10.04
CA ALA A 61 5.48 6.53 -9.86
C ALA A 61 4.81 7.91 -10.05
N GLU A 62 3.99 8.07 -11.09
CA GLU A 62 3.22 9.30 -11.28
C GLU A 62 2.27 9.60 -10.12
N LEU A 63 1.59 8.59 -9.59
CA LEU A 63 0.63 8.74 -8.49
C LEU A 63 1.33 9.16 -7.20
N ILE A 64 2.54 8.65 -6.92
CA ILE A 64 3.37 9.08 -5.79
C ILE A 64 3.68 10.57 -5.88
N GLU A 65 4.17 11.03 -7.04
CA GLU A 65 4.50 12.44 -7.25
C GLU A 65 3.26 13.34 -7.19
N LYS A 66 2.11 12.86 -7.69
CA LYS A 66 0.83 13.59 -7.60
C LYS A 66 0.33 13.72 -6.17
N ALA A 67 0.43 12.66 -5.36
CA ALA A 67 0.07 12.73 -3.95
C ALA A 67 0.88 13.82 -3.23
N LYS A 68 2.21 13.82 -3.47
CA LYS A 68 3.12 14.84 -2.95
C LYS A 68 2.77 16.25 -3.42
N ALA A 69 2.51 16.44 -4.71
CA ALA A 69 2.12 17.74 -5.27
C ALA A 69 0.78 18.27 -4.72
N LYS A 70 -0.16 17.36 -4.40
CA LYS A 70 -1.46 17.71 -3.80
C LYS A 70 -1.40 17.85 -2.28
N GLY A 71 -0.27 17.55 -1.64
CA GLY A 71 -0.15 17.53 -0.18
C GLY A 71 -0.98 16.41 0.49
N VAL A 72 -1.31 15.35 -0.25
CA VAL A 72 -1.96 14.15 0.29
C VAL A 72 -0.89 13.29 0.93
N ASN A 73 -1.13 12.89 2.18
CA ASN A 73 -0.26 11.94 2.87
C ASN A 73 -0.54 10.53 2.34
N LEU A 74 0.27 10.09 1.37
CA LEU A 74 0.25 8.72 0.84
C LEU A 74 1.01 7.80 1.79
N LEU A 75 0.31 6.82 2.34
CA LEU A 75 0.85 5.81 3.23
C LEU A 75 0.88 4.46 2.52
N LEU A 76 2.08 3.88 2.46
CA LEU A 76 2.34 2.52 2.02
C LEU A 76 2.77 1.67 3.23
N PRO A 77 2.59 0.33 3.20
CA PRO A 77 3.20 -0.56 4.15
C PRO A 77 4.70 -0.31 4.27
N VAL A 78 5.25 -0.56 5.44
CA VAL A 78 6.69 -0.48 5.72
C VAL A 78 7.27 -1.87 6.02
N ASP A 79 6.43 -2.80 6.41
CA ASP A 79 6.72 -4.21 6.64
C ASP A 79 5.54 -5.08 6.20
N ASN A 80 5.81 -6.35 5.96
CA ASN A 80 4.79 -7.32 5.55
C ASN A 80 5.02 -8.68 6.22
N VAL A 81 3.95 -9.46 6.25
CA VAL A 81 4.02 -10.91 6.46
C VAL A 81 4.34 -11.53 5.10
N ALA A 82 5.55 -12.05 4.95
CA ALA A 82 5.98 -12.77 3.76
C ALA A 82 5.89 -14.28 3.96
N ALA A 83 5.55 -15.01 2.90
CA ALA A 83 5.52 -16.48 2.87
C ALA A 83 6.30 -17.03 1.67
N GLU A 84 6.77 -18.27 1.77
CA GLU A 84 7.42 -18.98 0.65
C GLU A 84 6.43 -19.44 -0.43
N GLU A 85 5.15 -19.56 -0.07
CA GLU A 85 4.05 -19.90 -0.99
C GLU A 85 2.69 -19.44 -0.44
N PHE A 86 1.66 -19.45 -1.30
CA PHE A 86 0.29 -19.22 -0.87
C PHE A 86 -0.31 -20.53 -0.30
N GLY A 87 -0.43 -20.63 1.01
CA GLY A 87 -0.99 -21.80 1.67
C GLY A 87 -1.10 -21.64 3.18
N ASN A 88 -2.00 -22.41 3.80
CA ASN A 88 -2.23 -22.36 5.24
C ASN A 88 -1.03 -22.85 6.07
N ASP A 89 -0.21 -23.72 5.48
CA ASP A 89 0.96 -24.34 6.13
C ASP A 89 2.29 -23.71 5.69
N ALA A 90 2.24 -22.63 4.91
CA ALA A 90 3.43 -21.96 4.40
C ALA A 90 4.24 -21.36 5.56
N LYS A 91 5.57 -21.46 5.48
CA LYS A 91 6.43 -20.72 6.42
C LYS A 91 6.26 -19.24 6.20
N THR A 92 6.09 -18.51 7.30
CA THR A 92 5.97 -17.06 7.28
C THR A 92 7.12 -16.39 8.03
N LYS A 93 7.41 -15.15 7.66
CA LYS A 93 8.31 -14.26 8.39
C LYS A 93 7.88 -12.82 8.17
N ILE A 94 8.30 -11.92 9.06
CA ILE A 94 8.16 -10.48 8.84
C ILE A 94 9.37 -10.00 8.04
N THR A 95 9.13 -9.21 7.00
CA THR A 95 10.18 -8.52 6.23
C THR A 95 9.84 -7.05 6.06
N ALA A 96 10.87 -6.22 5.79
CA ALA A 96 10.61 -4.90 5.25
C ALA A 96 9.91 -5.05 3.89
N VAL A 97 8.97 -4.16 3.58
CA VAL A 97 8.17 -4.30 2.35
C VAL A 97 9.02 -4.13 1.08
N ASP A 98 10.14 -3.42 1.20
CA ASP A 98 11.08 -3.04 0.15
C ASP A 98 12.35 -3.91 0.12
N ASP A 99 12.40 -4.96 0.96
CA ASP A 99 13.47 -5.97 1.00
C ASP A 99 12.87 -7.36 1.27
N VAL A 100 11.93 -7.76 0.39
CA VAL A 100 11.32 -9.09 0.41
C VAL A 100 12.25 -10.07 -0.31
N PRO A 101 12.73 -11.14 0.36
CA PRO A 101 13.69 -12.05 -0.24
C PRO A 101 13.17 -12.78 -1.48
N GLU A 102 14.08 -13.13 -2.39
CA GLU A 102 13.75 -13.91 -3.57
C GLU A 102 13.03 -15.24 -3.20
N GLY A 103 12.00 -15.57 -3.95
CA GLY A 103 11.14 -16.74 -3.70
C GLY A 103 10.13 -16.56 -2.55
N TRP A 104 10.16 -15.43 -1.83
CA TRP A 104 9.13 -15.08 -0.86
C TRP A 104 8.18 -14.03 -1.44
N MET A 105 6.93 -14.05 -0.98
CA MET A 105 5.91 -13.08 -1.39
C MET A 105 5.22 -12.51 -0.16
N GLY A 106 4.99 -11.19 -0.16
CA GLY A 106 4.19 -10.53 0.85
C GLY A 106 2.72 -10.81 0.67
N LEU A 107 2.04 -11.24 1.74
CA LEU A 107 0.64 -11.67 1.72
C LEU A 107 -0.27 -10.90 2.68
N ASP A 108 0.31 -10.15 3.63
CA ASP A 108 -0.43 -9.27 4.53
C ASP A 108 0.53 -8.18 5.06
N ILE A 109 -0.02 -7.12 5.66
CA ILE A 109 0.75 -6.06 6.29
C ILE A 109 1.39 -6.53 7.60
N GLY A 110 2.60 -6.04 7.88
CA GLY A 110 3.33 -6.39 9.09
C GLY A 110 2.92 -5.56 10.31
N PRO A 111 3.44 -5.91 11.51
CA PRO A 111 3.09 -5.24 12.76
C PRO A 111 3.41 -3.74 12.80
N GLU A 112 4.49 -3.28 12.17
CA GLU A 112 4.81 -1.84 12.15
C GLU A 112 3.86 -1.06 11.24
N THR A 113 3.47 -1.64 10.12
CA THR A 113 2.44 -1.10 9.23
C THR A 113 1.09 -1.03 9.93
N ILE A 114 0.68 -2.10 10.62
CA ILE A 114 -0.57 -2.12 11.40
C ILE A 114 -0.57 -0.97 12.42
N LYS A 115 0.53 -0.77 13.13
CA LYS A 115 0.68 0.31 14.12
C LYS A 115 0.59 1.70 13.48
N LEU A 116 1.28 1.92 12.37
CA LEU A 116 1.26 3.18 11.62
C LEU A 116 -0.16 3.49 11.13
N PHE A 117 -0.78 2.55 10.43
CA PHE A 117 -2.11 2.73 9.85
C PHE A 117 -3.17 2.91 10.93
N SER A 118 -3.11 2.11 12.01
CA SER A 118 -4.01 2.25 13.16
C SER A 118 -3.95 3.65 13.78
N GLY A 119 -2.75 4.25 13.87
CA GLY A 119 -2.59 5.62 14.38
C GLY A 119 -3.31 6.66 13.50
N VAL A 120 -3.13 6.57 12.18
CA VAL A 120 -3.76 7.51 11.23
C VAL A 120 -5.28 7.31 11.17
N ILE A 121 -5.73 6.05 11.20
CA ILE A 121 -7.16 5.71 11.21
C ILE A 121 -7.82 6.25 12.50
N ALA A 122 -7.22 6.02 13.67
CA ALA A 122 -7.76 6.51 14.94
C ALA A 122 -7.80 8.04 15.03
N ALA A 123 -6.85 8.72 14.38
CA ALA A 123 -6.82 10.18 14.29
C ALA A 123 -7.78 10.74 13.21
N SER A 124 -8.44 9.90 12.41
CA SER A 124 -9.29 10.33 11.30
C SER A 124 -10.76 10.47 11.72
N LYS A 125 -11.42 11.54 11.24
CA LYS A 125 -12.83 11.81 11.53
C LYS A 125 -13.79 11.15 10.54
N THR A 126 -13.29 10.78 9.37
CA THR A 126 -14.08 10.13 8.32
C THR A 126 -13.19 9.13 7.62
N ILE A 127 -13.70 7.91 7.50
CA ILE A 127 -12.99 6.77 6.93
C ILE A 127 -13.84 6.24 5.78
N VAL A 128 -13.23 6.10 4.61
CA VAL A 128 -13.75 5.28 3.51
C VAL A 128 -12.78 4.14 3.30
N TRP A 129 -13.27 2.90 3.39
CA TRP A 129 -12.43 1.72 3.23
C TRP A 129 -12.95 0.87 2.08
N ASN A 130 -12.12 0.63 1.07
CA ASN A 130 -12.39 -0.26 -0.04
C ASN A 130 -11.24 -1.26 -0.30
N GLY A 131 -11.46 -2.52 0.07
CA GLY A 131 -10.53 -3.63 -0.20
C GLY A 131 -9.79 -4.13 1.05
N PRO A 132 -9.30 -5.39 1.04
CA PRO A 132 -8.50 -5.95 2.12
C PRO A 132 -7.13 -5.26 2.20
N MET A 133 -6.36 -5.57 3.24
CA MET A 133 -4.93 -5.22 3.32
C MET A 133 -4.06 -6.36 2.82
#